data_AF-A0A3A0FJ26-F1
#
_entry.id   AF-A0A3A0FJ26-F1
#
_cell.length_a   1.000
_cell.length_b   1.000
_cell.length_c   1.000
_cell.angle_alpha   90.00
_cell.angle_beta   90.00
_cell.angle_gamma   90.00
#
_symmetry.space_group_name_H-M   'P 1'
#
loop_
_entity.id
_entity.type
_entity.pdbx_description
1 polymer ?
#
loop_
_entity_poly.entity_id
_entity_poly.type
_entity_poly.pdbx_seq_one_letter_code
_entity_poly.pdbx_strand_id
1 'polypeptide(L)'
;MPYLRDRVVILRSVPFREHDRMIVMFGWQHGLMEAVARGSGLARSKQAGHLTPMSEIDVMIAKGAMYDKLAVARITNHHRGIRKRLGALAFVGSFFDLFERMQKPGIVDETLYALLVEVLEAGESIPDEPSRERTGLLYAVAALKLLDRVGLAPALTHCASCREEMRYGEFFLIPHTATLTCADCYRVLRSANPNAEMIDQETLKLIRFLRKEPIRNVFLLTGRADQFVRVSSAILCALKAAPLQKEPHGLYTISALLSQK
;
A
#
# COMPACT_ATOMS: atom_id res chain seq x y z
N MET A 1 21.69 -25.00 13.20
CA MET A 1 20.56 -24.36 12.50
C MET A 1 21.03 -23.01 12.01
N PRO A 2 20.93 -22.69 10.71
CA PRO A 2 21.30 -21.36 10.23
C PRO A 2 20.33 -20.33 10.81
N TYR A 3 20.90 -19.22 11.29
CA TYR A 3 20.16 -18.04 11.71
C TYR A 3 20.29 -17.00 10.60
N LEU A 4 19.17 -16.38 10.25
CA LEU A 4 19.17 -15.18 9.44
C LEU A 4 18.96 -13.96 10.34
N ARG A 5 19.54 -12.83 9.97
CA ARG A 5 19.33 -11.53 10.61
C ARG A 5 18.86 -10.55 9.56
N ASP A 6 17.91 -9.71 9.91
CA ASP A 6 17.39 -8.70 9.00
C ASP A 6 16.78 -7.53 9.76
N ARG A 7 16.66 -6.40 9.08
CA ARG A 7 15.75 -5.32 9.47
C ARG A 7 14.45 -5.51 8.72
N VAL A 8 13.33 -5.48 9.42
CA VAL A 8 12.03 -5.81 8.85
C VAL A 8 10.96 -4.81 9.28
N VAL A 9 9.95 -4.67 8.43
CA VAL A 9 8.66 -4.06 8.78
C VAL A 9 7.65 -5.17 9.09
N ILE A 10 6.99 -5.10 10.25
CA ILE A 10 5.93 -6.06 10.58
C ILE A 10 4.65 -5.67 9.82
N LEU A 11 4.17 -6.55 8.94
CA LEU A 11 2.93 -6.35 8.19
C LEU A 11 1.72 -6.70 9.06
N ARG A 12 1.71 -7.90 9.64
CA ARG A 12 0.63 -8.39 10.53
C ARG A 12 1.13 -9.43 11.53
N SER A 13 0.36 -9.59 12.60
CA SER A 13 0.55 -10.61 13.63
C SER A 13 -0.77 -11.36 13.81
N VAL A 14 -0.74 -12.69 13.62
CA VAL A 14 -1.96 -13.52 13.68
C VAL A 14 -1.83 -14.63 14.73
N PRO A 15 -2.92 -15.02 15.41
CA PRO A 15 -2.92 -16.18 16.30
C PRO A 15 -2.32 -17.41 15.61
N PHE A 16 -1.41 -18.10 16.29
CA PHE A 16 -0.87 -19.37 15.82
C PHE A 16 -0.79 -20.32 17.01
N ARG A 17 -1.56 -21.41 16.98
CA ARG A 17 -1.72 -22.29 18.15
C ARG A 17 -2.18 -21.48 19.38
N GLU A 18 -2.10 -22.08 20.57
CA GLU A 18 -2.69 -21.50 21.78
C GLU A 18 -1.99 -20.23 22.27
N HIS A 19 -0.65 -20.21 22.25
CA HIS A 19 0.15 -19.12 22.84
C HIS A 19 1.14 -18.49 21.88
N ASP A 20 1.21 -18.94 20.63
CA ASP A 20 2.16 -18.42 19.65
C ASP A 20 1.47 -17.43 18.70
N ARG A 21 2.27 -16.67 17.98
CA ARG A 21 1.80 -15.81 16.89
C ARG A 21 2.64 -16.08 15.65
N MET A 22 1.99 -16.10 14.49
CA MET A 22 2.70 -16.02 13.22
C MET A 22 2.90 -14.54 12.89
N ILE A 23 4.15 -14.14 12.73
CA ILE A 23 4.54 -12.78 12.38
C ILE A 23 4.86 -12.76 10.90
N VAL A 24 4.14 -11.94 10.15
CA VAL A 24 4.38 -11.71 8.73
C VAL A 24 5.07 -10.37 8.59
N MET A 25 6.21 -10.37 7.90
CA MET A 25 7.11 -9.23 7.84
C MET A 25 7.76 -9.12 6.47
N PHE A 26 8.15 -7.91 6.08
CA PHE A 26 8.95 -7.68 4.88
C PHE A 26 10.33 -7.17 5.28
N GLY A 27 11.36 -7.92 4.94
CA GLY A 27 12.74 -7.63 5.28
C GLY A 27 13.51 -6.95 4.17
N TRP A 28 14.50 -6.15 4.58
CA TRP A 28 15.42 -5.48 3.67
C TRP A 28 16.20 -6.49 2.82
N GLN A 29 16.67 -7.58 3.43
CA GLN A 29 17.54 -8.55 2.78
C GLN A 29 16.82 -9.81 2.29
N HIS A 30 15.63 -10.11 2.84
CA HIS A 30 14.96 -11.39 2.59
C HIS A 30 13.52 -11.25 2.08
N GLY A 31 13.03 -10.02 1.87
CA GLY A 31 11.69 -9.79 1.34
C GLY A 31 10.59 -10.30 2.26
N LEU A 32 9.50 -10.81 1.68
CA LEU A 32 8.37 -11.32 2.47
C LEU A 32 8.75 -12.61 3.22
N MET A 33 8.60 -12.59 4.54
CA MET A 33 8.92 -13.67 5.46
C MET A 33 7.79 -13.91 6.47
N GLU A 34 7.70 -15.15 6.95
CA GLU A 34 6.85 -15.54 8.06
C GLU A 34 7.66 -16.30 9.12
N ALA A 35 7.47 -15.97 10.39
CA ALA A 35 8.10 -16.69 11.49
C ALA A 35 7.19 -16.79 12.71
N VAL A 36 7.27 -17.94 13.40
CA VAL A 36 6.53 -18.19 14.62
C VAL A 36 7.24 -17.58 15.81
N ALA A 37 6.56 -16.67 16.50
CA ALA A 37 6.98 -16.12 17.77
C ALA A 37 6.33 -16.90 18.92
N ARG A 38 7.11 -17.80 19.52
CA ARG A 38 6.61 -18.72 20.56
C ARG A 38 6.25 -18.00 21.86
N GLY A 39 5.12 -18.35 22.45
CA GLY A 39 4.63 -17.77 23.71
C GLY A 39 4.33 -16.27 23.62
N SER A 40 4.29 -15.67 22.43
CA SER A 40 4.03 -14.23 22.25
C SER A 40 2.58 -13.82 22.50
N GLY A 41 1.65 -14.78 22.58
CA GLY A 41 0.28 -14.58 23.02
C GLY A 41 0.11 -14.48 24.54
N LEU A 42 1.12 -14.85 25.33
CA LEU A 42 1.05 -14.79 26.79
C LEU A 42 1.22 -13.34 27.28
N ALA A 43 0.41 -12.94 28.27
CA ALA A 43 0.47 -11.60 28.86
C ALA A 43 1.85 -11.24 29.44
N ARG A 44 2.63 -12.24 29.88
CA ARG A 44 3.99 -12.07 30.44
C ARG A 44 5.11 -12.17 29.39
N SER A 45 4.76 -12.22 28.09
CA SER A 45 5.76 -12.38 27.04
C SER A 45 6.62 -11.13 26.87
N LYS A 46 7.92 -11.28 27.11
CA LYS A 46 8.91 -10.21 26.88
C LYS A 46 9.01 -9.82 25.40
N GLN A 47 8.77 -10.77 24.50
CA GLN A 47 8.91 -10.55 23.06
C GLN A 47 7.68 -9.86 22.45
N ALA A 48 6.49 -10.01 23.04
CA ALA A 48 5.24 -9.49 22.49
C ALA A 48 5.27 -7.97 22.23
N GLY A 49 5.88 -7.18 23.12
CA GLY A 49 5.98 -5.72 22.96
C GLY A 49 6.79 -5.29 21.74
N HIS A 50 7.66 -6.15 21.22
CA HIS A 50 8.42 -5.90 19.99
C HIS A 50 7.68 -6.33 18.72
N LEU A 51 6.60 -7.12 18.83
CA LEU A 51 5.92 -7.74 17.68
C LEU A 51 4.66 -6.98 17.26
N THR A 52 4.72 -5.66 17.36
CA THR A 52 3.59 -4.80 17.04
C THR A 52 3.51 -4.59 15.52
N PRO A 53 2.40 -4.86 14.82
CA PRO A 53 2.27 -4.55 13.38
C PRO A 53 2.65 -3.09 13.05
N MET A 54 2.95 -2.72 11.81
CA MET A 54 3.31 -1.33 11.45
C MET A 54 4.45 -0.77 12.34
N SER A 55 5.47 -1.59 12.59
CA SER A 55 6.69 -1.20 13.28
C SER A 55 7.90 -1.70 12.51
N GLU A 56 9.01 -0.99 12.65
CA GLU A 56 10.32 -1.44 12.22
C GLU A 56 11.02 -2.17 13.36
N ILE A 57 11.58 -3.33 13.08
CA ILE A 57 12.28 -4.16 14.06
C ILE A 57 13.53 -4.79 13.44
N ASP A 58 14.53 -5.07 14.27
CA ASP A 58 15.61 -5.99 13.93
C ASP A 58 15.23 -7.39 14.40
N VAL A 59 15.44 -8.40 13.55
CA VAL A 59 15.12 -9.80 13.86
C VAL A 59 16.31 -10.72 13.74
N MET A 60 16.27 -11.80 14.51
CA MET A 60 17.03 -13.02 14.24
C MET A 60 16.05 -14.18 14.12
N ILE A 61 16.05 -14.87 12.98
CA ILE A 61 15.13 -15.97 12.69
C ILE A 61 15.94 -17.26 12.55
N ALA A 62 15.55 -18.27 13.31
CA ALA A 62 16.10 -19.62 13.20
C ALA A 62 15.30 -20.41 12.16
N LYS A 63 15.98 -20.93 11.14
CA LYS A 63 15.33 -21.77 10.13
C LYS A 63 14.81 -23.07 10.75
N GLY A 64 13.53 -23.36 10.53
CA GLY A 64 12.89 -24.58 11.04
C GLY A 64 12.52 -25.55 9.93
N ALA A 65 12.22 -26.80 10.31
CA ALA A 65 11.82 -27.83 9.35
C ALA A 65 10.41 -27.63 8.78
N MET A 66 9.49 -27.08 9.59
CA MET A 66 8.12 -26.76 9.16
C MET A 66 7.87 -25.25 9.11
N TYR A 67 8.30 -24.53 10.15
CA TYR A 67 8.16 -23.09 10.24
C TYR A 67 9.42 -22.49 10.84
N ASP A 68 9.79 -21.34 10.31
CA ASP A 68 10.82 -20.50 10.87
C ASP A 68 10.40 -19.98 12.25
N LYS A 69 11.38 -19.78 13.12
CA LYS A 69 11.15 -19.37 14.51
C LYS A 69 11.82 -18.03 14.77
N LEU A 70 11.07 -17.09 15.32
CA LEU A 70 11.59 -15.79 15.68
C LEU A 70 12.36 -15.90 16.99
N ALA A 71 13.69 -15.95 16.90
CA ALA A 71 14.59 -16.17 18.04
C ALA A 71 14.86 -14.88 18.82
N VAL A 72 15.03 -13.75 18.11
CA VAL A 72 15.18 -12.42 18.71
C VAL A 72 14.37 -11.43 17.89
N ALA A 73 13.73 -10.49 18.57
CA ALA A 73 13.09 -9.34 17.98
C ALA A 73 13.40 -8.12 18.84
N ARG A 74 13.87 -7.05 18.20
CA ARG A 74 14.14 -5.76 18.85
C ARG A 74 13.47 -4.67 18.04
N ILE A 75 12.51 -3.99 18.64
CA ILE A 75 11.88 -2.83 18.01
C ILE A 75 12.89 -1.69 17.82
N THR A 76 12.94 -1.14 16.62
CA THR A 76 13.78 0.01 16.28
C THR A 76 12.93 1.26 16.10
N ASN A 77 11.73 1.13 15.52
CA ASN A 77 10.73 2.19 15.48
C ASN A 77 9.31 1.66 15.69
N HIS A 78 8.61 2.21 16.67
CA HIS A 78 7.23 1.83 16.99
C HIS A 78 6.16 2.48 16.09
N HIS A 79 6.49 3.61 15.45
CA HIS A 79 5.53 4.50 14.79
C HIS A 79 4.24 4.72 15.61
N ARG A 80 4.41 5.15 16.87
CA ARG A 80 3.29 5.25 17.82
C ARG A 80 2.22 6.23 17.36
N GLY A 81 2.60 7.23 16.54
CA GLY A 81 1.67 8.22 15.99
C GLY A 81 0.55 7.61 15.16
N ILE A 82 0.83 6.54 14.41
CA ILE A 82 -0.15 5.87 13.52
C ILE A 82 -1.37 5.39 14.31
N ARG A 83 -1.16 4.82 15.50
CA ARG A 83 -2.23 4.24 16.33
C ARG A 83 -3.11 5.26 17.03
N LYS A 84 -2.66 6.52 17.10
CA LYS A 84 -3.41 7.59 17.76
C LYS A 84 -4.52 8.17 16.88
N ARG A 85 -4.50 7.84 15.58
CA ARG A 85 -5.36 8.43 14.54
C ARG A 85 -6.00 7.33 13.72
N LEU A 86 -7.32 7.33 13.62
CA LEU A 86 -8.06 6.25 12.95
C LEU A 86 -7.77 6.23 11.44
N GLY A 87 -7.74 7.40 10.80
CA GLY A 87 -7.42 7.54 9.39
C GLY A 87 -5.97 7.16 9.08
N ALA A 88 -5.01 7.44 9.96
CA ALA A 88 -3.64 6.98 9.79
C ALA A 88 -3.54 5.45 9.90
N LEU A 89 -4.23 4.85 10.87
CA LEU A 89 -4.32 3.41 11.03
C LEU A 89 -4.96 2.74 9.80
N ALA A 90 -6.06 3.31 9.29
CA ALA A 90 -6.74 2.82 8.11
C ALA A 90 -5.87 2.93 6.86
N PHE A 91 -5.20 4.06 6.65
CA PHE A 91 -4.29 4.26 5.53
C PHE A 91 -3.16 3.20 5.54
N VAL A 92 -2.38 3.14 6.62
CA VAL A 92 -1.19 2.28 6.69
C VAL A 92 -1.59 0.80 6.67
N GLY A 93 -2.61 0.43 7.46
CA GLY A 93 -3.11 -0.94 7.53
C GLY A 93 -3.65 -1.43 6.19
N SER A 94 -4.45 -0.62 5.49
CA SER A 94 -4.98 -0.97 4.17
C SER A 94 -3.88 -1.06 3.11
N PHE A 95 -2.87 -0.19 3.18
CA PHE A 95 -1.71 -0.29 2.30
C PHE A 95 -0.91 -1.58 2.55
N PHE A 96 -0.68 -1.95 3.82
CA PHE A 96 0.08 -3.16 4.16
C PHE A 96 -0.64 -4.43 3.69
N ASP A 97 -1.96 -4.48 3.81
CA ASP A 97 -2.78 -5.58 3.27
C ASP A 97 -2.69 -5.67 1.74
N LEU A 98 -2.78 -4.53 1.02
CA LEU A 98 -2.55 -4.50 -0.43
C LEU A 98 -1.13 -4.96 -0.79
N PHE A 99 -0.13 -4.43 -0.10
CA PHE A 99 1.27 -4.72 -0.33
C PHE A 99 1.54 -6.22 -0.22
N GLU A 100 1.14 -6.84 0.89
CA GLU A 100 1.32 -8.28 1.14
C GLU A 100 0.75 -9.14 0.00
N ARG A 101 -0.43 -8.80 -0.52
CA ARG A 101 -1.12 -9.54 -1.59
C ARG A 101 -0.45 -9.45 -2.96
N MET A 102 0.40 -8.46 -3.14
CA MET A 102 1.20 -8.27 -4.35
C MET A 102 2.59 -8.94 -4.22
N GLN A 103 3.01 -9.31 -3.02
CA GLN A 103 4.32 -9.91 -2.79
C GLN A 103 4.30 -11.44 -2.82
N LYS A 104 5.41 -12.02 -3.27
CA LYS A 104 5.70 -13.45 -3.16
C LYS A 104 6.84 -13.67 -2.16
N PRO A 105 6.82 -14.75 -1.36
CA PRO A 105 7.92 -15.08 -0.46
C PRO A 105 9.27 -15.15 -1.17
N GLY A 106 10.31 -14.63 -0.53
CA GLY A 106 11.70 -14.73 -1.02
C GLY A 106 12.09 -13.77 -2.16
N ILE A 107 11.19 -12.90 -2.63
CA ILE A 107 11.54 -11.82 -3.55
C ILE A 107 12.04 -10.62 -2.74
N VAL A 108 13.30 -10.25 -2.98
CA VAL A 108 13.96 -9.12 -2.32
C VAL A 108 13.90 -7.90 -3.25
N ASP A 109 13.41 -6.78 -2.73
CA ASP A 109 13.37 -5.51 -3.44
C ASP A 109 13.51 -4.36 -2.44
N GLU A 110 14.66 -3.69 -2.48
CA GLU A 110 14.99 -2.57 -1.61
C GLU A 110 14.04 -1.37 -1.82
N THR A 111 13.52 -1.19 -3.04
CA THR A 111 12.59 -0.10 -3.37
C THR A 111 11.22 -0.32 -2.75
N LEU A 112 10.80 -1.57 -2.63
CA LEU A 112 9.56 -1.96 -1.94
C LEU A 112 9.70 -1.85 -0.42
N TYR A 113 10.85 -2.23 0.13
CA TYR A 113 11.13 -1.96 1.55
C TYR A 113 11.10 -0.46 1.84
N ALA A 114 11.76 0.35 1.00
CA ALA A 114 11.75 1.80 1.13
C ALA A 114 10.33 2.39 1.05
N LEU A 115 9.44 1.82 0.23
CA LEU A 115 8.04 2.25 0.16
C LEU A 115 7.27 1.94 1.46
N LEU A 116 7.50 0.79 2.09
CA LEU A 116 6.88 0.49 3.39
C LEU A 116 7.30 1.51 4.45
N VAL A 117 8.59 1.87 4.48
CA VAL A 117 9.11 2.91 5.39
C VAL A 117 8.49 4.27 5.06
N GLU A 118 8.44 4.66 3.79
CA GLU A 118 7.82 5.92 3.35
C GLU A 118 6.34 6.03 3.81
N VAL A 119 5.60 4.92 3.74
CA VAL A 119 4.20 4.86 4.21
C VAL A 119 4.09 4.97 5.73
N LEU A 120 4.98 4.31 6.48
CA LEU A 120 5.03 4.42 7.94
C LEU A 120 5.35 5.85 8.39
N GLU A 121 6.37 6.48 7.78
CA GLU A 121 6.74 7.87 8.02
C GLU A 121 5.59 8.82 7.70
N ALA A 122 4.91 8.63 6.56
CA ALA A 122 3.76 9.45 6.18
C ALA A 122 2.59 9.27 7.15
N GLY A 123 2.31 8.04 7.58
CA GLY A 123 1.30 7.77 8.60
C GLY A 123 1.64 8.42 9.94
N GLU A 124 2.91 8.43 10.33
CA GLU A 124 3.37 9.07 11.56
C GLU A 124 3.32 10.60 11.48
N SER A 125 3.66 11.20 10.34
CA SER A 125 3.74 12.66 10.15
C SER A 125 2.40 13.39 10.07
N ILE A 126 1.28 12.67 9.95
CA ILE A 126 -0.05 13.29 9.94
C ILE A 126 -0.29 13.99 11.29
N PRO A 127 -0.54 15.31 11.32
CA PRO A 127 -0.62 16.07 12.58
C PRO A 127 -1.91 15.77 13.35
N ASP A 128 -3.05 15.79 12.65
CA ASP A 128 -4.41 15.67 13.20
C ASP A 128 -5.17 14.50 12.55
N GLU A 129 -6.37 14.18 13.06
CA GLU A 129 -7.20 13.16 12.44
C GLU A 129 -7.57 13.56 10.99
N PRO A 130 -7.10 12.82 9.96
CA PRO A 130 -7.34 13.19 8.58
C PRO A 130 -8.79 12.91 8.20
N SER A 131 -9.34 13.72 7.27
CA SER A 131 -10.64 13.41 6.69
C SER A 131 -10.62 12.06 5.95
N ARG A 132 -11.80 11.53 5.66
CA ARG A 132 -11.96 10.25 4.95
C ARG A 132 -11.41 10.33 3.53
N GLU A 133 -11.67 11.43 2.84
CA GLU A 133 -11.18 11.69 1.48
C GLU A 133 -9.66 11.82 1.46
N ARG A 134 -9.09 12.46 2.49
CA ARG A 134 -7.64 12.58 2.64
C ARG A 134 -6.98 11.23 2.95
N THR A 135 -7.62 10.42 3.78
CA THR A 135 -7.21 9.04 4.06
C THR A 135 -7.24 8.19 2.79
N GLY A 136 -8.32 8.29 2.01
CA GLY A 136 -8.46 7.65 0.70
C GLY A 136 -7.38 8.08 -0.29
N LEU A 137 -7.06 9.38 -0.33
CA LEU A 137 -6.01 9.93 -1.19
C LEU A 137 -4.63 9.40 -0.80
N LEU A 138 -4.28 9.41 0.49
CA LEU A 138 -3.01 8.85 0.98
C LEU A 138 -2.86 7.39 0.55
N TYR A 139 -3.91 6.59 0.74
CA TYR A 139 -3.94 5.20 0.31
C TYR A 139 -3.77 5.05 -1.20
N ALA A 140 -4.51 5.81 -2.00
CA ALA A 140 -4.42 5.78 -3.45
C ALA A 140 -3.01 6.14 -3.94
N VAL A 141 -2.39 7.20 -3.39
CA VAL A 141 -1.04 7.62 -3.76
C VAL A 141 0.01 6.55 -3.42
N ALA A 142 -0.10 5.93 -2.23
CA ALA A 142 0.78 4.82 -1.87
C ALA A 142 0.59 3.62 -2.80
N ALA A 143 -0.65 3.31 -3.19
CA ALA A 143 -0.96 2.24 -4.13
C ALA A 143 -0.42 2.53 -5.54
N LEU A 144 -0.51 3.78 -6.03
CA LEU A 144 0.12 4.19 -7.30
C LEU A 144 1.63 3.99 -7.26
N LYS A 145 2.28 4.37 -6.15
CA LYS A 145 3.72 4.19 -5.94
C LYS A 145 4.14 2.73 -5.83
N LEU A 146 3.26 1.85 -5.34
CA LEU A 146 3.46 0.41 -5.37
C LEU A 146 3.37 -0.11 -6.81
N LEU A 147 2.32 0.27 -7.55
CA LEU A 147 2.16 -0.06 -8.96
C LEU A 147 3.37 0.37 -9.80
N ASP A 148 3.97 1.52 -9.50
CA ASP A 148 5.19 2.00 -10.15
C ASP A 148 6.35 1.03 -9.98
N ARG A 149 6.60 0.59 -8.74
CA ARG A 149 7.73 -0.28 -8.40
C ARG A 149 7.57 -1.69 -8.97
N VAL A 150 6.33 -2.17 -9.06
CA VAL A 150 6.05 -3.48 -9.67
C VAL A 150 5.81 -3.43 -11.19
N GLY A 151 5.97 -2.26 -11.82
CA GLY A 151 5.85 -2.09 -13.27
C GLY A 151 4.43 -2.17 -13.84
N LEU A 152 3.41 -1.92 -13.01
CA LEU A 152 1.99 -2.00 -13.36
C LEU A 152 1.28 -0.64 -13.40
N ALA A 153 1.98 0.46 -13.13
CA ALA A 153 1.37 1.79 -13.13
C ALA A 153 0.97 2.24 -14.56
N PRO A 154 -0.15 2.96 -14.68
CA PRO A 154 -0.59 3.51 -15.97
C PRO A 154 0.46 4.46 -16.57
N ALA A 155 0.56 4.42 -17.91
CA ALA A 155 1.24 5.47 -18.66
C ALA A 155 0.39 6.75 -18.59
N LEU A 156 0.87 7.75 -17.85
CA LEU A 156 0.12 8.98 -17.60
C LEU A 156 0.43 10.08 -18.61
N THR A 157 1.41 9.94 -19.49
CA THR A 157 1.91 11.02 -20.37
C THR A 157 1.47 10.88 -21.82
N HIS A 158 1.35 9.66 -22.34
CA HIS A 158 0.97 9.39 -23.73
C HIS A 158 -0.22 8.44 -23.80
N CYS A 159 -1.06 8.62 -24.82
CA CYS A 159 -2.18 7.70 -25.10
C CYS A 159 -1.64 6.30 -25.40
N ALA A 160 -2.21 5.28 -24.76
CA ALA A 160 -1.81 3.88 -24.97
C ALA A 160 -2.06 3.37 -26.39
N SER A 161 -2.95 4.02 -27.15
CA SER A 161 -3.30 3.64 -28.52
C SER A 161 -2.52 4.44 -29.58
N CYS A 162 -2.74 5.75 -29.69
CA CYS A 162 -2.08 6.58 -30.71
C CYS A 162 -0.70 7.11 -30.33
N ARG A 163 -0.27 6.97 -29.06
CA ARG A 163 0.99 7.50 -28.50
C ARG A 163 1.12 9.02 -28.51
N GLU A 164 0.08 9.76 -28.83
CA GLU A 164 0.08 11.23 -28.70
C GLU A 164 0.19 11.65 -27.22
N GLU A 165 0.83 12.80 -27.00
CA GLU A 165 1.01 13.34 -25.67
C GLU A 165 -0.30 13.90 -25.09
N MET A 166 -0.65 13.45 -23.90
CA MET A 166 -1.90 13.77 -23.21
C MET A 166 -1.80 15.11 -22.47
N ARG A 167 -1.71 16.22 -23.21
CA ARG A 167 -1.57 17.57 -22.60
C ARG A 167 -2.91 18.19 -22.21
N TYR A 168 -3.92 18.08 -23.05
CA TYR A 168 -5.23 18.75 -22.92
C TYR A 168 -6.37 17.79 -23.29
N GLY A 169 -7.56 18.04 -22.74
CA GLY A 169 -8.78 17.27 -23.04
C GLY A 169 -9.15 16.25 -21.97
N GLU A 170 -10.06 15.34 -22.36
CA GLU A 170 -10.54 14.23 -21.54
C GLU A 170 -9.77 12.95 -21.88
N PHE A 171 -9.48 12.17 -20.85
CA PHE A 171 -8.76 10.92 -20.95
C PHE A 171 -9.61 9.80 -20.37
N PHE A 172 -9.40 8.57 -20.82
CA PHE A 172 -10.20 7.42 -20.41
C PHE A 172 -9.30 6.31 -19.92
N LEU A 173 -9.42 5.99 -18.63
CA LEU A 173 -8.69 4.91 -17.98
C LEU A 173 -9.47 3.60 -18.14
N ILE A 174 -8.84 2.61 -18.75
CA ILE A 174 -9.40 1.28 -18.94
C ILE A 174 -9.05 0.42 -17.72
N PRO A 175 -10.03 -0.01 -16.90
CA PRO A 175 -9.77 -0.61 -15.59
C PRO A 175 -8.96 -1.91 -15.67
N HIS A 176 -9.29 -2.79 -16.61
CA HIS A 176 -8.72 -4.15 -16.69
C HIS A 176 -7.30 -4.18 -17.25
N THR A 177 -6.87 -3.11 -17.91
CA THR A 177 -5.52 -3.00 -18.49
C THR A 177 -4.69 -1.91 -17.84
N ALA A 178 -5.29 -1.12 -16.93
CA ALA A 178 -4.67 0.08 -16.35
C ALA A 178 -4.04 1.00 -17.42
N THR A 179 -4.67 1.12 -18.60
CA THR A 179 -4.18 1.97 -19.68
C THR A 179 -5.01 3.22 -19.84
N LEU A 180 -4.36 4.33 -20.18
CA LEU A 180 -5.00 5.63 -20.39
C LEU A 180 -5.05 5.94 -21.89
N THR A 181 -6.21 6.40 -22.37
CA THR A 181 -6.45 6.73 -23.79
C THR A 181 -7.00 8.14 -23.94
N CYS A 182 -6.72 8.79 -25.08
CA CYS A 182 -7.39 10.03 -25.45
C CYS A 182 -8.84 9.77 -25.89
N ALA A 183 -9.66 10.82 -25.90
CA ALA A 183 -11.07 10.74 -26.28
C ALA A 183 -11.31 10.12 -27.67
N ASP A 184 -10.47 10.42 -28.66
CA ASP A 184 -10.63 9.89 -30.02
C ASP A 184 -10.33 8.39 -30.10
N CYS A 185 -9.24 7.94 -29.47
CA CYS A 185 -8.95 6.51 -29.37
C CYS A 185 -10.00 5.77 -28.55
N TYR A 186 -10.50 6.37 -27.46
CA TYR A 186 -11.54 5.77 -26.66
C TYR A 186 -12.84 5.59 -27.45
N ARG A 187 -13.20 6.52 -28.35
CA ARG A 187 -14.39 6.40 -29.21
C ARG A 187 -14.43 5.09 -29.99
N VAL A 188 -13.26 4.62 -30.44
CA VAL A 188 -13.10 3.33 -31.14
C VAL A 188 -13.15 2.14 -30.18
N LEU A 189 -12.57 2.30 -28.98
CA LEU A 189 -12.45 1.24 -27.98
C LEU A 189 -13.67 1.08 -27.07
N ARG A 190 -14.63 2.02 -27.13
CA ARG A 190 -15.74 2.17 -26.17
C ARG A 190 -16.61 0.93 -26.07
N SER A 191 -16.91 0.27 -27.19
CA SER A 191 -17.77 -0.94 -27.20
C SER A 191 -17.15 -2.10 -26.42
N ALA A 192 -15.83 -2.28 -26.50
CA ALA A 192 -15.09 -3.28 -25.74
C ALA A 192 -14.78 -2.84 -24.30
N ASN A 193 -14.82 -1.53 -24.02
CA ASN A 193 -14.45 -0.95 -22.72
C ASN A 193 -15.55 0.01 -22.19
N PRO A 194 -16.78 -0.49 -21.94
CA PRO A 194 -17.89 0.35 -21.51
C PRO A 194 -17.70 0.93 -20.10
N ASN A 195 -16.86 0.29 -19.29
CA ASN A 195 -16.58 0.67 -17.89
C ASN A 195 -15.34 1.55 -17.74
N ALA A 196 -14.85 2.18 -18.82
CA ALA A 196 -13.73 3.10 -18.72
C ALA A 196 -14.11 4.33 -17.89
N GLU A 197 -13.19 4.79 -17.05
CA GLU A 197 -13.38 5.96 -16.21
C GLU A 197 -12.83 7.19 -16.93
N MET A 198 -13.66 8.23 -17.05
CA MET A 198 -13.23 9.51 -17.59
C MET A 198 -12.38 10.25 -16.55
N ILE A 199 -11.21 10.72 -16.98
CA ILE A 199 -10.26 11.50 -16.20
C ILE A 199 -10.11 12.85 -16.90
N ASP A 200 -10.51 13.92 -16.21
CA ASP A 200 -10.29 15.28 -16.67
C ASP A 200 -8.81 15.70 -16.55
N GLN A 201 -8.47 16.82 -17.18
CA GLN A 201 -7.10 17.32 -17.22
C GLN A 201 -6.56 17.68 -15.83
N GLU A 202 -7.40 18.20 -14.92
CA GLU A 202 -6.98 18.58 -13.56
C GLU A 202 -6.61 17.35 -12.73
N THR A 203 -7.43 16.31 -12.82
CA THR A 203 -7.24 15.01 -12.18
C THR A 203 -5.97 14.36 -12.70
N LEU A 204 -5.74 14.34 -14.02
CA LEU A 204 -4.52 13.77 -14.59
C LEU A 204 -3.26 14.55 -14.16
N LYS A 205 -3.31 15.88 -14.12
CA LYS A 205 -2.21 16.71 -13.60
C LYS A 205 -1.90 16.39 -12.14
N LEU A 206 -2.93 16.26 -11.31
CA LEU A 206 -2.76 15.95 -9.89
C LEU A 206 -2.20 14.53 -9.68
N ILE A 207 -2.67 13.52 -10.42
CA ILE A 207 -2.08 12.17 -10.38
C ILE A 207 -0.59 12.21 -10.77
N ARG A 208 -0.23 12.93 -11.85
CA ARG A 208 1.17 13.08 -12.31
C ARG A 208 2.07 13.72 -11.25
N PHE A 209 1.55 14.73 -10.55
CA PHE A 209 2.23 15.39 -9.43
C PHE A 209 2.41 14.41 -8.26
N LEU A 210 1.33 13.81 -7.79
CA LEU A 210 1.31 12.88 -6.66
C LEU A 210 2.20 11.63 -6.86
N ARG A 211 2.34 11.16 -8.10
CA ARG A 211 3.25 10.06 -8.44
C ARG A 211 4.69 10.36 -8.03
N LYS A 212 5.12 11.62 -8.20
CA LYS A 212 6.49 12.08 -7.93
C LYS A 212 6.68 12.55 -6.48
N GLU A 213 5.66 13.15 -5.90
CA GLU A 213 5.74 13.70 -4.54
C GLU A 213 5.93 12.63 -3.47
N PRO A 214 6.73 12.89 -2.41
CA PRO A 214 6.74 12.05 -1.22
C PRO A 214 5.34 11.89 -0.61
N ILE A 215 4.98 10.70 -0.13
CA ILE A 215 3.63 10.45 0.43
C ILE A 215 3.33 11.38 1.61
N ARG A 216 4.33 11.69 2.43
CA ARG A 216 4.17 12.66 3.53
C ARG A 216 3.74 14.05 3.04
N ASN A 217 4.02 14.46 1.81
CA ASN A 217 3.62 15.79 1.35
C ASN A 217 2.12 15.85 0.98
N VAL A 218 1.45 14.70 0.84
CA VAL A 218 0.04 14.64 0.44
C VAL A 218 -0.87 15.32 1.46
N PHE A 219 -0.54 15.29 2.76
CA PHE A 219 -1.34 15.99 3.77
C PHE A 219 -1.21 17.52 3.69
N LEU A 220 -0.16 18.04 3.05
CA LEU A 220 0.04 19.49 2.87
C LEU A 220 -0.82 20.05 1.72
N LEU A 221 -1.40 19.18 0.88
CA LEU A 221 -2.20 19.63 -0.24
C LEU A 221 -3.46 20.34 0.21
N THR A 222 -3.64 21.54 -0.33
CA THR A 222 -4.90 22.28 -0.29
C THR A 222 -5.71 21.92 -1.53
N GLY A 223 -6.98 21.59 -1.33
CA GLY A 223 -7.82 21.10 -2.42
C GLY A 223 -9.22 20.78 -1.93
N ARG A 224 -10.15 20.68 -2.88
CA ARG A 224 -11.55 20.31 -2.57
C ARG A 224 -11.66 18.80 -2.38
N ALA A 225 -12.54 18.38 -1.48
CA ALA A 225 -12.80 16.97 -1.17
C ALA A 225 -13.18 16.15 -2.42
N ASP A 226 -13.98 16.72 -3.32
CA ASP A 226 -14.41 16.06 -4.57
C ASP A 226 -13.23 15.76 -5.51
N GLN A 227 -12.22 16.63 -5.54
CA GLN A 227 -11.02 16.41 -6.35
C GLN A 227 -10.19 15.24 -5.80
N PHE A 228 -10.07 15.12 -4.48
CA PHE A 228 -9.36 14.00 -3.85
C PHE A 228 -10.08 12.67 -4.09
N VAL A 229 -11.42 12.67 -4.06
CA VAL A 229 -12.22 11.50 -4.39
C VAL A 229 -12.04 11.09 -5.85
N ARG A 230 -12.07 12.04 -6.80
CA ARG A 230 -11.84 11.76 -8.24
C ARG A 230 -10.46 11.16 -8.49
N VAL A 231 -9.41 11.75 -7.93
CA VAL A 231 -8.04 11.22 -8.03
C VAL A 231 -7.92 9.83 -7.43
N SER A 232 -8.50 9.63 -6.24
CA SER A 232 -8.47 8.33 -5.57
C SER A 232 -9.18 7.28 -6.41
N SER A 233 -10.39 7.56 -6.90
CA SER A 233 -11.17 6.67 -7.77
C SER A 233 -10.37 6.25 -9.00
N ALA A 234 -9.80 7.20 -9.73
CA ALA A 234 -9.00 6.92 -10.92
C ALA A 234 -7.79 6.01 -10.61
N ILE A 235 -7.06 6.26 -9.52
CA ILE A 235 -5.92 5.41 -9.15
C ILE A 235 -6.39 4.00 -8.73
N LEU A 236 -7.46 3.91 -7.93
CA LEU A 236 -8.00 2.62 -7.50
C LEU A 236 -8.61 1.83 -8.65
N CYS A 237 -9.09 2.51 -9.69
CA CYS A 237 -9.51 1.89 -10.93
C CYS A 237 -8.34 1.20 -11.64
N ALA A 238 -7.15 1.81 -11.66
CA ALA A 238 -5.94 1.16 -12.20
C ALA A 238 -5.50 -0.07 -11.40
N LEU A 239 -5.73 -0.10 -10.08
CA LEU A 239 -5.42 -1.29 -9.25
C LEU A 239 -6.24 -2.52 -9.65
N LYS A 240 -7.38 -2.37 -10.33
CA LYS A 240 -8.20 -3.52 -10.78
C LYS A 240 -7.49 -4.40 -11.80
N ALA A 241 -6.45 -3.90 -12.47
CA ALA A 241 -5.59 -4.68 -13.35
C ALA A 241 -4.48 -5.45 -12.60
N ALA A 242 -4.26 -5.17 -11.31
CA ALA A 242 -3.16 -5.76 -10.56
C ALA A 242 -3.39 -7.26 -10.32
N PRO A 243 -2.36 -8.11 -10.48
CA PRO A 243 -2.45 -9.55 -10.23
C PRO A 243 -2.38 -9.81 -8.72
N LEU A 244 -3.51 -9.63 -8.03
CA LEU A 244 -3.62 -9.85 -6.60
C LEU A 244 -3.82 -11.34 -6.32
N GLN A 245 -3.05 -11.90 -5.37
CA GLN A 245 -3.23 -13.30 -4.96
C GLN A 245 -4.61 -13.54 -4.32
N LYS A 246 -5.13 -12.52 -3.62
CA LYS A 246 -6.44 -12.48 -2.96
C LYS A 246 -6.91 -11.03 -2.88
N GLU A 247 -8.21 -10.79 -2.82
CA GLU A 247 -8.79 -9.44 -2.75
C GLU A 247 -8.53 -8.74 -1.38
N PRO A 248 -7.89 -7.55 -1.36
CA PRO A 248 -7.55 -6.84 -0.13
C PRO A 248 -8.76 -6.44 0.70
N HIS A 249 -8.72 -6.80 1.98
CA HIS A 249 -9.70 -6.36 2.97
C HIS A 249 -9.60 -4.85 3.23
N GLY A 250 -8.40 -4.28 3.10
CA GLY A 250 -8.14 -2.86 3.32
C GLY A 250 -8.95 -1.92 2.41
N LEU A 251 -9.30 -2.38 1.20
CA LEU A 251 -10.19 -1.64 0.30
C LEU A 251 -11.60 -1.50 0.89
N TYR A 252 -12.13 -2.54 1.54
CA TYR A 252 -13.42 -2.44 2.24
C TYR A 252 -13.33 -1.52 3.45
N THR A 253 -12.21 -1.51 4.18
CA THR A 253 -12.03 -0.58 5.32
C THR A 253 -12.04 0.87 4.85
N ILE A 254 -11.29 1.21 3.79
CA ILE A 254 -11.28 2.55 3.21
C ILE A 254 -12.65 2.87 2.60
N SER A 255 -13.27 1.94 1.86
CA SER A 255 -14.60 2.14 1.28
C SER A 255 -15.68 2.37 2.36
N ALA A 256 -15.66 1.62 3.46
CA ALA A 256 -16.58 1.79 4.58
C ALA A 256 -16.37 3.14 5.26
N LEU A 257 -15.10 3.55 5.46
CA LEU A 257 -14.76 4.88 5.95
C LEU A 257 -15.18 5.99 4.98
N LEU A 258 -15.18 5.77 3.67
CA LEU A 258 -15.68 6.74 2.70
C LEU A 258 -17.22 6.78 2.61
N SER A 259 -17.92 5.74 3.08
CA SER A 259 -19.37 5.57 2.86
C SER A 259 -20.29 5.99 4.01
N GLN A 260 -19.80 6.17 5.25
CA GLN A 260 -20.67 6.60 6.35
C GLN A 260 -21.00 8.10 6.25
N LYS A 261 -22.16 8.47 5.72
CA LYS A 261 -22.61 9.88 5.73
C LYS A 261 -22.76 10.43 7.15
#